data_AF-A0A848UCL2-F1
#
_entry.id   AF-A0A848UCL2-F1
#
_cell.length_a   1.000
_cell.length_b   1.000
_cell.length_c   1.000
_cell.angle_alpha   90.00
_cell.angle_beta   90.00
_cell.angle_gamma   90.00
#
_symmetry.space_group_name_H-M   'P 1'
#
loop_
_entity.id
_entity.type
_entity.pdbx_description
1 polymer ?
#
loop_
_entity_poly.entity_id
_entity_poly.type
_entity_poly.pdbx_seq_one_letter_code
_entity_poly.pdbx_strand_id
1 'polypeptide(L)'
;DHAALNRVARGTQTVSVWKDSRELGKSAVNVATMLAEGTAMAEIPGAVQWSGGPNGVDLSAIFLAPIPITQDNLDVVIDAGWISKDKVCEGAAETVSACE
;
A
#
# COMPACT_ATOMS: atom_id res chain seq x y z
N ASP A 1 -0.20 5.58 -7.72
CA ASP A 1 -0.06 6.34 -8.98
C ASP A 1 -1.10 5.82 -9.97
N HIS A 2 -2.08 6.65 -10.33
CA HIS A 2 -3.16 6.26 -11.25
C HIS A 2 -2.64 5.93 -12.66
N ALA A 3 -1.65 6.68 -13.15
CA ALA A 3 -1.08 6.44 -14.47
C ALA A 3 -0.30 5.11 -14.50
N ALA A 4 0.38 4.75 -13.41
CA ALA A 4 1.02 3.44 -13.31
C ALA A 4 0.02 2.28 -13.33
N LEU A 5 -1.11 2.41 -12.65
CA LEU A 5 -2.17 1.38 -12.65
C LEU A 5 -2.79 1.21 -14.04
N ASN A 6 -3.04 2.31 -14.75
CA ASN A 6 -3.48 2.23 -16.15
C ASN A 6 -2.41 1.61 -17.06
N ARG A 7 -1.12 1.92 -16.86
CA ARG A 7 -0.04 1.26 -17.64
C ARG A 7 0.04 -0.24 -17.39
N VAL A 8 -0.26 -0.70 -16.17
CA VAL A 8 -0.41 -2.13 -15.85
C VAL A 8 -1.60 -2.72 -16.60
N ALA A 9 -2.76 -2.07 -16.57
CA ALA A 9 -3.94 -2.50 -17.33
C ALA A 9 -3.67 -2.56 -18.85
N ARG A 10 -2.86 -1.64 -19.39
CA ARG A 10 -2.44 -1.61 -20.80
C ARG A 10 -1.34 -2.63 -21.16
N GLY A 11 -0.74 -3.29 -20.17
CA GLY A 11 0.37 -4.23 -20.37
C GLY A 11 1.73 -3.57 -20.68
N THR A 12 1.82 -2.24 -20.62
CA THR A 12 3.08 -1.50 -20.85
C THR A 12 3.99 -1.47 -19.62
N GLN A 13 3.45 -1.84 -18.46
CA GLN A 13 4.17 -1.98 -17.20
C GLN A 13 3.72 -3.29 -16.53
N THR A 14 4.65 -4.15 -16.11
CA THR A 14 4.29 -5.49 -15.59
C THR A 14 3.69 -5.43 -14.18
N VAL A 15 4.19 -4.53 -13.34
CA VAL A 15 3.83 -4.46 -11.93
C VAL A 15 3.90 -3.02 -11.44
N SER A 16 3.05 -2.69 -10.47
CA SER A 16 3.18 -1.52 -9.60
C SER A 16 3.10 -1.98 -8.16
N VAL A 17 3.59 -1.17 -7.22
CA VAL A 17 3.46 -1.49 -5.79
C VAL A 17 2.54 -0.46 -5.16
N TRP A 18 1.35 -0.90 -4.79
CA TRP A 18 0.40 -0.07 -4.08
C TRP A 18 0.65 -0.12 -2.57
N LYS A 19 0.72 1.07 -1.98
CA LYS A 19 0.86 1.30 -0.55
C LYS A 19 -0.36 2.08 -0.13
N ASP A 20 -1.33 1.42 0.49
CA ASP A 20 -2.55 2.09 0.95
C ASP A 20 -2.20 3.03 2.12
N SER A 21 -2.30 4.33 1.88
CA SER A 21 -2.03 5.35 2.90
C SER A 21 -3.06 5.32 4.04
N ARG A 22 -4.24 4.74 3.82
CA ARG A 22 -5.29 4.61 4.84
C ARG A 22 -4.91 3.56 5.88
N GLU A 23 -4.34 2.43 5.45
CA GLU A 23 -3.81 1.41 6.36
C GLU A 23 -2.62 1.95 7.15
N LEU A 24 -1.76 2.76 6.52
CA LEU A 24 -0.70 3.48 7.23
C LEU A 24 -1.26 4.44 8.29
N GLY A 25 -2.26 5.25 7.94
CA GLY A 25 -2.91 6.17 8.87
C GLY A 25 -3.58 5.45 10.04
N LYS A 26 -4.32 4.37 9.77
CA LYS A 26 -4.96 3.52 10.78
C LYS A 26 -3.93 2.91 11.74
N SER A 27 -2.86 2.34 11.20
CA SER A 27 -1.77 1.80 12.03
C SER A 27 -1.12 2.88 12.89
N ALA A 28 -0.88 4.07 12.33
CA ALA A 28 -0.27 5.18 13.06
C ALA A 28 -1.16 5.70 14.20
N VAL A 29 -2.47 5.83 13.97
CA VAL A 29 -3.43 6.26 15.01
C VAL A 29 -3.55 5.21 16.12
N ASN A 30 -3.59 3.92 15.78
CA ASN A 30 -3.60 2.85 16.77
C ASN A 30 -2.35 2.91 17.66
N VAL A 31 -1.17 3.04 17.05
CA VAL A 31 0.11 3.21 17.77
C VAL A 31 0.08 4.46 18.66
N ALA A 32 -0.36 5.61 18.12
CA ALA A 32 -0.42 6.85 18.89
C ALA A 32 -1.37 6.74 20.09
N THR A 33 -2.47 6.01 19.95
CA THR A 33 -3.43 5.76 21.04
C THR A 33 -2.79 4.89 22.12
N MET A 34 -2.14 3.78 21.75
CA MET A 34 -1.44 2.91 22.71
C MET A 34 -0.34 3.66 23.48
N LEU A 35 0.39 4.53 22.79
CA LEU A 35 1.40 5.40 23.43
C LEU A 35 0.78 6.41 24.38
N ALA A 36 -0.36 7.02 24.00
CA ALA A 36 -1.07 7.95 24.87
C ALA A 36 -1.63 7.26 26.13
N GLU A 37 -1.99 5.98 26.02
CA GLU A 37 -2.43 5.14 27.14
C GLU A 37 -1.26 4.61 28.00
N GLY A 38 -0.02 4.92 27.63
CA GLY A 38 1.18 4.59 28.40
C GLY A 38 1.88 3.28 28.03
N THR A 39 1.48 2.65 26.92
CA THR A 39 2.20 1.47 26.39
C THR A 39 3.63 1.85 26.02
N ALA A 40 4.62 1.04 26.41
CA ALA A 40 6.00 1.30 26.01
C ALA A 40 6.20 1.02 24.51
N MET A 41 7.08 1.78 23.84
CA MET A 41 7.39 1.60 22.41
C MET A 41 7.80 0.16 22.05
N ALA A 42 8.51 -0.52 22.95
CA ALA A 42 8.98 -1.90 22.75
C ALA A 42 7.85 -2.95 22.90
N GLU A 43 6.73 -2.57 23.49
CA GLU A 43 5.56 -3.44 23.71
C GLU A 43 4.49 -3.26 22.63
N ILE A 44 4.70 -2.34 21.69
CA ILE A 44 3.80 -2.15 20.56
C ILE A 44 3.80 -3.42 19.70
N PRO A 45 2.64 -4.06 19.47
CA PRO A 45 2.54 -5.25 18.65
C PRO A 45 3.09 -5.03 17.24
N GLY A 46 3.97 -5.93 16.78
CA GLY A 46 4.57 -5.87 15.46
C GLY A 46 5.67 -4.82 15.29
N ALA A 47 6.04 -4.09 16.36
CA ALA A 47 7.20 -3.21 16.32
C ALA A 47 8.50 -4.04 16.32
N VAL A 48 9.46 -3.58 15.53
CA VAL A 48 10.83 -4.13 15.46
C VAL A 48 11.83 -3.01 15.68
N GLN A 49 13.00 -3.32 16.24
CA GLN A 49 14.11 -2.38 16.23
C GLN A 49 14.74 -2.34 14.84
N TRP A 50 14.90 -1.13 14.30
CA TRP A 50 15.40 -0.91 12.96
C TRP A 50 16.29 0.34 12.92
N SER A 51 17.47 0.18 12.31
CA SER A 51 18.46 1.26 12.12
C SER A 51 18.93 1.42 10.68
N GLY A 52 18.17 0.89 9.71
CA GLY A 52 18.49 0.99 8.28
C GLY A 52 18.29 2.39 7.66
N GLY A 53 18.05 3.41 8.48
CA GLY A 53 17.88 4.79 8.00
C GLY A 53 19.20 5.47 7.64
N PRO A 54 19.20 6.58 6.88
CA PRO A 54 20.42 7.25 6.43
C PRO A 54 21.38 7.66 7.55
N ASN A 55 20.85 7.92 8.74
CA ASN A 55 21.60 8.37 9.91
C ASN A 55 21.93 7.23 10.90
N GLY A 56 21.53 5.99 10.61
CA GLY A 56 21.81 4.83 11.48
C GLY A 56 21.17 4.89 12.88
N VAL A 57 20.16 5.73 13.08
CA VAL A 57 19.49 5.89 14.37
C VAL A 57 18.58 4.69 14.62
N ASP A 58 18.68 4.09 15.81
CA ASP A 58 17.78 3.03 16.25
C ASP A 58 16.36 3.57 16.46
N LEU A 59 15.40 2.93 15.81
CA LEU A 59 13.99 3.29 15.84
C LEU A 59 13.15 2.02 16.06
N SER A 60 12.10 2.13 16.86
CA SER A 60 11.04 1.13 16.88
C SER A 60 10.11 1.40 15.70
N ALA A 61 10.03 0.45 14.76
CA ALA A 61 9.34 0.60 13.49
C ALA A 61 8.32 -0.53 13.27
N ILE A 62 7.22 -0.21 12.57
CA ILE A 62 6.29 -1.20 12.04
C ILE A 62 6.37 -1.15 10.52
N PHE A 63 6.53 -2.31 9.89
CA PHE A 63 6.54 -2.44 8.43
C PHE A 63 5.23 -3.04 7.95
N LEU A 64 4.46 -2.24 7.21
CA LEU A 64 3.26 -2.71 6.54
C LEU A 64 3.64 -3.46 5.26
N ALA A 65 2.94 -4.56 5.00
CA ALA A 65 3.14 -5.34 3.78
C ALA A 65 2.67 -4.53 2.56
N PRO A 66 3.55 -4.24 1.58
CA PRO A 66 3.14 -3.62 0.34
C PRO A 66 2.33 -4.60 -0.52
N ILE A 67 1.44 -4.08 -1.37
CA ILE A 67 0.61 -4.90 -2.26
C ILE A 67 1.15 -4.77 -3.69
N PRO A 68 1.68 -5.85 -4.29
CA PRO A 68 2.01 -5.83 -5.72
C PRO A 68 0.71 -5.83 -6.53
N ILE A 69 0.60 -4.91 -7.48
CA ILE A 69 -0.50 -4.81 -8.42
C ILE A 69 -0.02 -5.25 -9.80
N THR A 70 -0.60 -6.33 -10.30
CA THR A 70 -0.45 -6.87 -11.65
C THR A 70 -1.81 -6.78 -12.36
N GLN A 71 -1.88 -7.25 -13.61
CA GLN A 71 -3.16 -7.33 -14.34
C GLN A 71 -4.18 -8.24 -13.63
N ASP A 72 -3.69 -9.22 -12.87
CA ASP A 72 -4.53 -10.25 -12.24
C ASP A 72 -5.29 -9.75 -11.01
N ASN A 73 -4.90 -8.61 -10.43
CA ASN A 73 -5.45 -8.10 -9.18
C ASN A 73 -5.70 -6.58 -9.17
N LEU A 74 -5.99 -6.00 -10.34
CA LEU A 74 -6.35 -4.58 -10.46
C LEU A 74 -7.66 -4.22 -9.75
N ASP A 75 -8.54 -5.19 -9.54
CA ASP A 75 -9.77 -5.07 -8.73
C ASP A 75 -9.48 -4.56 -7.32
N VAL A 76 -8.38 -4.99 -6.70
CA VAL A 76 -8.00 -4.59 -5.33
C VAL A 76 -7.97 -3.07 -5.16
N VAL A 77 -7.44 -2.33 -6.14
CA VAL A 77 -7.35 -0.85 -6.08
C VAL A 77 -8.65 -0.17 -6.51
N ILE A 78 -9.46 -0.83 -7.34
CA ILE A 78 -10.77 -0.32 -7.77
C ILE A 78 -11.78 -0.44 -6.64
N ASP A 79 -11.87 -1.62 -6.02
CA ASP A 79 -12.76 -1.93 -4.89
C ASP A 79 -12.40 -1.10 -3.66
N ALA A 80 -11.10 -0.84 -3.47
CA ALA A 80 -10.59 0.10 -2.51
C ALA A 80 -11.03 1.56 -2.78
N GLY A 81 -11.62 1.88 -3.93
CA GLY A 81 -11.98 3.23 -4.34
C GLY A 81 -10.77 4.14 -4.56
N TRP A 82 -9.59 3.57 -4.76
CA TRP A 82 -8.37 4.35 -4.96
C TRP A 82 -8.37 5.05 -6.32
N ILE A 83 -8.84 4.35 -7.35
CA ILE A 83 -9.05 4.86 -8.71
C ILE A 83 -10.37 4.33 -9.25
N SER A 84 -11.08 5.13 -10.04
CA SER A 84 -12.30 4.68 -10.69
C SER A 84 -12.01 3.69 -11.82
N LYS A 85 -12.93 2.75 -12.05
CA LYS A 85 -12.80 1.70 -13.07
C LYS A 85 -12.59 2.27 -14.47
N ASP A 86 -13.31 3.32 -14.84
CA ASP A 86 -13.18 3.99 -16.15
C ASP A 86 -11.76 4.50 -16.40
N LYS A 87 -11.08 5.02 -15.37
CA LYS A 87 -9.71 5.56 -15.47
C LYS A 87 -8.66 4.48 -15.49
N VAL A 88 -8.82 3.43 -14.69
CA VAL A 88 -7.85 2.33 -14.71
C VAL A 88 -7.93 1.56 -16.03
N CYS A 89 -9.14 1.39 -16.57
CA CYS A 89 -9.40 0.57 -17.75
C CYS A 89 -9.29 1.30 -19.10
N GLU A 90 -8.93 2.59 -19.10
CA GLU A 90 -8.75 3.36 -20.34
C GLU A 90 -7.67 2.72 -21.24
N GLY A 91 -8.11 2.09 -22.35
CA GLY A 91 -7.23 1.39 -23.29
C GLY A 91 -6.61 0.10 -22.75
N ALA A 92 -7.21 -0.51 -21.71
CA ALA A 92 -6.75 -1.76 -21.13
C ALA A 92 -6.70 -2.90 -22.16
N ALA A 93 -5.79 -3.86 -21.93
CA ALA A 93 -5.76 -5.08 -22.72
C ALA A 93 -7.03 -5.91 -22.47
N GLU A 94 -7.51 -6.63 -23.49
CA GLU A 94 -8.70 -7.48 -23.41
C GLU A 94 -8.58 -8.60 -22.36
N THR A 95 -7.36 -8.91 -21.91
CA THR A 95 -7.07 -9.95 -20.91
C THR A 95 -7.23 -9.50 -19.47
N VAL A 96 -7.57 -8.22 -19.22
CA VAL A 96 -7.66 -7.68 -17.86
C VAL A 96 -9.07 -7.87 -17.31
N SER A 97 -9.26 -8.91 -16.50
CA SER A 97 -10.56 -9.27 -15.88
C SER A 97 -11.22 -8.12 -15.11
N ALA A 98 -10.42 -7.28 -14.43
CA ALA A 98 -10.93 -6.12 -13.71
C ALA A 98 -11.62 -5.08 -14.60
N CYS A 99 -11.40 -5.14 -15.92
CA CYS A 99 -11.89 -4.21 -16.93
C CYS A 99 -13.03 -4.75 -17.81
N GLU A 100 -13.48 -5.98 -17.57
CA GLU A 100 -14.67 -6.58 -18.19
C GLU A 100 -15.98 -6.01 -17.61
#